data_AF-A0A820N3G8-F1
#
_entry.id   AF-A0A820N3G8-F1
#
_cell.length_a   1.000
_cell.length_b   1.000
_cell.length_c   1.000
_cell.angle_alpha   90.00
_cell.angle_beta   90.00
_cell.angle_gamma   90.00
#
_symmetry.space_group_name_H-M   'P 1'
#
loop_
_entity.id
_entity.type
_entity.pdbx_description
1 polymer ?
#
loop_
_entity_poly.entity_id
_entity_poly.type
_entity_poly.pdbx_seq_one_letter_code
_entity_poly.pdbx_strand_id
1 'polypeptide(L)'
;MTTFHLATINVHHFRHSVTYNINIEELVGIHKPYDLAFVVAQEINSFDNWSKFCNLLGLENIVFGASESDSFGNGIASRYSFKSFSNQPTSFSCFDVVRALLQCRLDDDHSFCKDRTFAVTHLDYRNEDDRQNK
;
A
#
# COMPACT_ATOMS: atom_id res chain seq x y z
N MET A 1 -8.92 -6.09 -24.96
CA MET A 1 -8.28 -5.27 -23.91
C MET A 1 -8.50 -5.97 -22.59
N THR A 2 -7.44 -6.23 -21.84
CA THR A 2 -7.53 -6.73 -20.46
C THR A 2 -7.94 -5.60 -19.53
N THR A 3 -8.77 -5.87 -18.54
CA THR A 3 -9.19 -4.88 -17.55
C THR A 3 -8.09 -4.66 -16.52
N PHE A 4 -7.85 -3.40 -16.12
CA PHE A 4 -6.91 -3.07 -15.06
C PHE A 4 -7.66 -2.82 -13.76
N HIS A 5 -7.65 -3.79 -12.85
CA HIS A 5 -8.27 -3.65 -11.53
C HIS A 5 -7.26 -3.14 -10.50
N LEU A 6 -7.65 -2.09 -9.77
CA LEU A 6 -6.87 -1.45 -8.73
C LEU A 6 -7.66 -1.44 -7.43
N ALA A 7 -7.00 -1.75 -6.31
CA ALA A 7 -7.56 -1.56 -4.98
C ALA A 7 -6.69 -0.63 -4.12
N THR A 8 -7.32 0.11 -3.22
CA THR A 8 -6.67 0.94 -2.20
C THR A 8 -7.10 0.42 -0.83
N ILE A 9 -6.16 0.19 0.08
CA ILE A 9 -6.45 -0.40 1.39
C ILE A 9 -5.78 0.42 2.49
N ASN A 10 -6.54 0.89 3.48
CA ASN A 10 -5.94 1.34 4.73
C ASN A 10 -5.79 0.12 5.66
N VAL A 11 -4.55 -0.25 6.01
CA VAL A 11 -4.22 -1.54 6.64
C VAL A 11 -3.85 -1.43 8.13
N HIS A 12 -4.63 -0.67 8.91
CA HIS A 12 -4.60 -0.75 10.38
C HIS A 12 -4.53 -2.21 10.92
N HIS A 13 -5.14 -3.18 10.23
CA HIS A 13 -5.15 -4.59 10.62
C HIS A 13 -3.77 -5.28 10.58
N PHE A 14 -2.78 -4.76 9.85
CA PHE A 14 -1.42 -5.33 9.87
C PHE A 14 -0.70 -5.11 11.20
N ARG A 15 -1.22 -4.21 12.03
CA ARG A 15 -0.64 -3.79 13.30
C ARG A 15 -0.59 -4.90 14.35
N HIS A 16 -1.57 -5.80 14.35
CA HIS A 16 -1.74 -6.82 15.38
C HIS A 16 -1.54 -8.20 14.78
N SER A 17 -0.38 -8.82 15.00
CA SER A 17 0.00 -10.11 14.38
C SER A 17 -1.02 -11.24 14.62
N VAL A 18 -1.61 -11.29 15.81
CA VAL A 18 -2.66 -12.27 16.15
C VAL A 18 -3.90 -12.05 15.29
N THR A 19 -4.41 -10.82 15.24
CA THR A 19 -5.58 -10.43 14.43
C THR A 19 -5.30 -10.56 12.94
N TYR A 20 -4.09 -10.21 12.51
CA TYR A 20 -3.66 -10.33 11.13
C TYR A 20 -3.67 -11.77 10.63
N ASN A 21 -3.12 -12.71 11.40
CA ASN A 21 -3.11 -14.12 11.01
C ASN A 21 -4.53 -14.71 10.93
N ILE A 22 -5.47 -14.19 11.71
CA ILE A 22 -6.89 -14.58 11.64
C ILE A 22 -7.55 -13.96 10.41
N ASN A 23 -7.29 -12.68 10.13
CA ASN A 23 -8.03 -11.89 9.14
C ASN A 23 -7.43 -11.96 7.74
N ILE A 24 -6.18 -12.41 7.55
CA ILE A 24 -5.52 -12.37 6.24
C ILE A 24 -6.27 -13.18 5.19
N GLU A 25 -6.77 -14.37 5.52
CA GLU A 25 -7.52 -15.19 4.58
C GLU A 25 -8.83 -14.53 4.16
N GLU A 26 -9.50 -13.83 5.09
CA GLU A 26 -10.70 -13.04 4.79
C GLU A 26 -10.38 -11.86 3.87
N LEU A 27 -9.33 -11.08 4.21
CA LEU A 27 -8.90 -9.95 3.39
C LEU A 27 -8.51 -10.38 1.98
N VAL A 28 -7.76 -11.47 1.86
CA VAL A 28 -7.42 -12.10 0.57
C VAL A 28 -8.68 -12.58 -0.13
N GLY A 29 -9.61 -13.24 0.57
CA GLY A 29 -10.88 -13.72 0.04
C GLY A 29 -11.77 -12.62 -0.54
N ILE A 30 -11.77 -11.42 0.07
CA ILE A 30 -12.47 -10.24 -0.47
C ILE A 30 -11.83 -9.82 -1.80
N HIS A 31 -10.49 -9.80 -1.88
CA HIS A 31 -9.76 -9.15 -2.98
C HIS A 31 -9.48 -10.07 -4.17
N LYS A 32 -9.29 -11.36 -3.91
CA LYS A 32 -8.90 -12.39 -4.90
C LYS A 32 -9.88 -12.53 -6.08
N PRO A 33 -11.21 -12.48 -5.90
CA PRO A 33 -12.15 -12.57 -7.02
C PRO A 33 -12.03 -11.43 -8.04
N TYR A 34 -11.46 -10.28 -7.65
CA TYR A 34 -11.32 -9.12 -8.52
C TYR A 34 -10.11 -9.18 -9.44
N ASP A 35 -9.28 -10.23 -9.38
CA ASP A 35 -8.14 -10.40 -10.28
C ASP A 35 -7.26 -9.13 -10.37
N LEU A 36 -6.86 -8.61 -9.20
CA LEU A 36 -6.22 -7.30 -9.08
C LEU A 36 -4.89 -7.26 -9.85
N ALA A 37 -4.71 -6.22 -10.67
CA ALA A 37 -3.45 -5.90 -11.31
C ALA A 37 -2.52 -5.09 -10.40
N PHE A 38 -3.11 -4.34 -9.47
CA PHE A 38 -2.42 -3.34 -8.67
C PHE A 38 -3.13 -3.13 -7.32
N VAL A 39 -2.36 -3.07 -6.25
CA VAL A 39 -2.87 -2.74 -4.91
C VAL A 39 -1.96 -1.70 -4.29
N VAL A 40 -2.57 -0.70 -3.67
CA VAL A 40 -1.87 0.26 -2.80
C VAL A 40 -2.39 0.15 -1.39
N ALA A 41 -1.51 0.36 -0.44
CA ALA A 41 -1.84 0.31 0.97
C ALA A 41 -1.20 1.47 1.75
N GLN A 42 -1.95 2.02 2.70
CA GLN A 42 -1.48 2.99 3.68
C GLN A 42 -1.41 2.35 5.08
N GLU A 43 -0.58 2.91 5.95
CA GLU A 43 -0.42 2.47 7.35
C GLU A 43 0.13 1.04 7.51
N ILE A 44 1.01 0.63 6.59
CA ILE A 44 1.74 -0.62 6.74
C ILE A 44 2.80 -0.44 7.82
N ASN A 45 2.77 -1.27 8.84
CA ASN A 45 3.78 -1.28 9.90
C ASN A 45 4.66 -2.54 9.92
N SER A 46 4.42 -3.48 9.00
CA SER A 46 5.18 -4.72 8.84
C SER A 46 5.29 -5.08 7.37
N PHE A 47 6.49 -4.98 6.82
CA PHE A 47 6.78 -5.35 5.44
C PHE A 47 6.52 -6.83 5.17
N ASP A 48 6.82 -7.70 6.14
CA ASP A 48 6.59 -9.14 6.01
C ASP A 48 5.10 -9.48 5.89
N ASN A 49 4.26 -8.83 6.71
CA ASN A 49 2.81 -8.98 6.63
C ASN A 49 2.29 -8.43 5.29
N TRP A 50 2.70 -7.23 4.90
CA TRP A 50 2.36 -6.68 3.60
C TRP A 50 2.72 -7.64 2.46
N SER A 51 3.96 -8.16 2.47
CA SER A 51 4.46 -9.06 1.45
C SER A 51 3.68 -10.36 1.39
N LYS A 52 3.36 -10.95 2.55
CA LYS A 52 2.54 -12.17 2.63
C LYS A 52 1.14 -11.94 2.04
N PHE A 53 0.48 -10.83 2.36
CA PHE A 53 -0.82 -10.48 1.80
C PHE A 53 -0.76 -10.34 0.26
N CYS A 54 0.23 -9.61 -0.26
CA CYS A 54 0.43 -9.43 -1.70
C CYS A 54 0.68 -10.75 -2.43
N ASN A 55 1.53 -11.61 -1.87
CA ASN A 55 1.84 -12.92 -2.45
C ASN A 55 0.60 -13.82 -2.53
N LEU A 56 -0.26 -13.80 -1.50
CA LEU A 56 -1.52 -14.56 -1.53
C LEU A 56 -2.53 -14.05 -2.58
N LEU A 57 -2.42 -12.78 -2.98
CA LEU A 57 -3.15 -12.19 -4.11
C LEU A 57 -2.50 -12.42 -5.48
N GLY A 58 -1.31 -13.04 -5.52
CA GLY A 58 -0.53 -13.23 -6.75
C GLY A 58 0.12 -11.94 -7.27
N LEU A 59 0.46 -11.00 -6.37
CA LEU A 59 1.17 -9.77 -6.69
C LEU A 59 2.64 -9.90 -6.27
N GLU A 60 3.51 -10.21 -7.22
CA GLU A 60 4.91 -10.57 -6.93
C GLU A 60 5.84 -9.35 -6.84
N ASN A 61 5.47 -8.23 -7.46
CA ASN A 61 6.28 -7.03 -7.46
C ASN A 61 5.79 -6.13 -6.32
N ILE A 62 6.57 -6.00 -5.26
CA ILE A 62 6.16 -5.37 -4.01
C ILE A 62 7.17 -4.29 -3.64
N VAL A 63 6.68 -3.08 -3.35
CA VAL A 63 7.47 -1.97 -2.82
C VAL A 63 6.84 -1.42 -1.56
N PHE A 64 7.68 -0.87 -0.70
CA PHE A 64 7.31 -0.25 0.56
C PHE A 64 8.14 1.02 0.76
N GLY A 65 7.52 2.03 1.35
CA GLY A 65 8.15 3.32 1.61
C GLY A 65 7.57 3.97 2.86
N ALA A 66 8.44 4.21 3.84
CA ALA A 66 8.13 4.94 5.08
C ALA A 66 9.05 6.16 5.20
N SER A 67 8.71 7.09 6.09
CA SER A 67 9.68 8.12 6.50
C SER A 67 10.61 7.54 7.57
N GLU A 68 11.78 8.14 7.80
CA GLU A 68 12.74 7.67 8.81
C GLU A 68 12.19 7.76 10.25
N SER A 69 11.26 8.68 10.49
CA SER A 69 10.67 8.94 11.81
C SER A 69 9.38 8.16 12.06
N ASP A 70 8.81 7.50 11.05
CA ASP A 70 7.50 6.84 11.15
C ASP A 70 7.64 5.32 11.06
N SER A 71 7.04 4.61 12.01
CA SER A 71 6.91 3.15 11.97
C SER A 71 5.91 2.66 10.92
N PHE A 72 5.09 3.58 10.38
CA PHE A 72 4.11 3.32 9.34
C PHE A 72 4.61 3.83 7.98
N GLY A 73 4.30 3.05 6.94
CA GLY A 73 4.63 3.39 5.56
C GLY A 73 3.49 3.10 4.61
N ASN A 74 3.73 3.42 3.35
CA ASN A 74 2.87 3.06 2.24
C ASN A 74 3.45 1.85 1.51
N GLY A 75 2.58 1.09 0.85
CA GLY A 75 2.96 -0.04 0.02
C GLY A 75 2.29 0.03 -1.34
N ILE A 76 2.99 -0.47 -2.35
CA ILE A 76 2.44 -0.71 -3.68
C ILE A 76 2.81 -2.13 -4.07
N ALA A 77 1.86 -2.90 -4.60
CA ALA A 77 2.10 -4.22 -5.14
C ALA A 77 1.43 -4.38 -6.51
N SER A 78 2.09 -5.08 -7.42
CA SER A 78 1.60 -5.28 -8.78
C SER A 78 2.00 -6.64 -9.35
N ARG A 79 1.22 -7.12 -10.32
CA ARG A 79 1.60 -8.22 -11.21
C ARG A 79 2.66 -7.80 -12.23
N TYR A 80 2.72 -6.51 -12.52
CA TYR A 80 3.67 -5.94 -13.47
C TYR A 80 4.94 -5.51 -12.75
N SER A 81 6.09 -5.70 -13.39
CA SER A 81 7.37 -5.26 -12.85
C SER A 81 7.43 -3.74 -12.72
N PHE A 82 8.22 -3.24 -11.76
CA PHE A 82 8.45 -1.81 -11.61
C PHE A 82 9.65 -1.39 -12.46
N LYS A 83 9.44 -0.36 -13.30
CA LYS A 83 10.52 0.33 -14.00
C LYS A 83 11.35 1.20 -13.05
N SER A 84 10.66 1.85 -12.12
CA SER A 84 11.26 2.73 -11.13
C SER A 84 10.29 2.97 -9.98
N PHE A 85 10.83 3.21 -8.79
CA PHE A 85 10.06 3.71 -7.65
C PHE A 85 10.88 4.75 -6.89
N SER A 86 10.19 5.61 -6.13
CA SER A 86 10.79 6.61 -5.27
C SER A 86 9.94 6.81 -4.03
N ASN A 87 10.58 7.01 -2.89
CA ASN A 87 9.93 7.32 -1.64
C ASN A 87 10.43 8.68 -1.17
N GLN A 88 9.52 9.65 -1.01
CA GLN A 88 9.84 11.02 -0.66
C GLN A 88 9.15 11.39 0.66
N PRO A 89 9.89 11.72 1.72
CA PRO A 89 9.31 12.29 2.93
C PRO A 89 8.58 13.60 2.62
N THR A 90 7.47 13.86 3.30
CA THR A 90 6.75 15.13 3.20
C THR A 90 7.56 16.24 3.88
N SER A 91 7.47 17.46 3.37
CA SER A 91 8.11 18.62 3.98
C SER A 91 7.40 19.11 5.25
N PHE A 92 6.27 18.51 5.59
CA PHE A 92 5.46 18.83 6.77
C PHE A 92 5.49 17.65 7.74
N SER A 93 5.57 17.96 9.03
CA SER A 93 5.39 17.01 10.14
C SER A 93 4.18 17.41 10.99
N CYS A 94 3.43 16.42 11.45
CA CYS A 94 2.35 16.58 12.43
C CYS A 94 2.69 15.73 13.65
N PHE A 95 2.69 16.31 14.85
CA PHE A 95 3.05 15.60 16.09
C PHE A 95 4.39 14.82 15.99
N ASP A 96 5.41 15.45 15.38
CA ASP A 96 6.74 14.88 15.13
C ASP A 96 6.77 13.66 14.18
N VAL A 97 5.65 13.32 13.55
CA VAL A 97 5.57 12.29 12.51
C VAL A 97 5.68 12.94 11.14
N VAL A 98 6.66 12.50 10.33
CA VAL A 98 6.79 12.85 8.92
C VAL A 98 6.12 11.75 8.08
N ARG A 99 5.30 12.10 7.10
CA ARG A 99 4.72 11.12 6.17
C ARG A 99 5.62 10.91 4.97
N ALA A 100 5.30 9.92 4.16
CA ALA A 100 5.99 9.69 2.90
C ALA A 100 5.01 9.61 1.72
N LEU A 101 5.49 9.99 0.55
CA LEU A 101 4.89 9.76 -0.75
C LEU A 101 5.68 8.65 -1.43
N LEU A 102 5.05 7.50 -1.63
CA LEU A 102 5.62 6.39 -2.40
C LEU A 102 5.08 6.46 -3.82
N GLN A 103 5.97 6.49 -4.80
CA GLN A 103 5.63 6.57 -6.22
C GLN A 103 6.28 5.42 -6.98
N CYS A 104 5.62 4.95 -8.04
CA CYS A 104 6.19 3.97 -8.94
C CYS A 104 5.76 4.18 -10.40
N ARG A 105 6.56 3.63 -11.32
CA ARG A 105 6.22 3.44 -12.73
C ARG A 105 6.33 1.96 -13.05
N LEU A 106 5.32 1.42 -13.72
CA LEU A 106 5.30 0.03 -14.16
C LEU A 106 6.10 -0.13 -15.45
N ASP A 107 6.77 -1.26 -15.59
CA ASP A 107 7.49 -1.71 -16.79
C ASP A 107 6.62 -2.73 -17.55
N ASP A 108 5.52 -2.24 -18.11
CA ASP A 108 4.56 -3.07 -18.85
C ASP A 108 3.84 -2.28 -19.95
N ASP A 109 3.49 -2.95 -21.04
CA ASP A 109 2.85 -2.37 -22.23
C ASP A 109 1.32 -2.24 -22.10
N HIS A 110 0.73 -2.59 -20.96
CA HIS A 110 -0.69 -2.40 -20.71
C HIS A 110 -1.07 -0.94 -20.94
N SER A 111 -2.03 -0.70 -21.84
CA SER A 111 -2.43 0.64 -22.28
C SER A 111 -2.78 1.62 -21.16
N PHE A 112 -3.30 1.12 -20.03
CA PHE A 112 -3.60 1.92 -18.84
C PHE A 112 -2.32 2.30 -18.06
N CYS A 113 -1.30 1.46 -18.06
CA CYS A 113 -0.06 1.66 -17.30
C CYS A 113 0.96 2.47 -18.08
N LYS A 114 0.95 2.32 -19.41
CA LYS A 114 1.88 2.96 -20.32
C LYS A 114 1.90 4.47 -20.07
N ASP A 115 3.09 4.98 -19.76
CA ASP A 115 3.38 6.38 -19.49
C ASP A 115 2.71 6.99 -18.25
N ARG A 116 2.25 6.17 -17.29
CA ARG A 116 1.70 6.66 -16.03
C ARG A 116 2.62 6.42 -14.84
N THR A 117 2.57 7.37 -13.91
CA THR A 117 3.17 7.25 -12.58
C THR A 117 2.04 7.10 -11.57
N PHE A 118 2.13 6.08 -10.74
CA PHE A 118 1.23 5.86 -9.62
C PHE A 118 1.89 6.42 -8.36
N ALA A 119 1.06 6.95 -7.47
CA ALA A 119 1.51 7.49 -6.21
C ALA A 119 0.53 7.12 -5.10
N VAL A 120 1.05 6.81 -3.93
CA VAL A 120 0.29 6.57 -2.71
C VAL A 120 0.91 7.40 -1.59
N THR A 121 0.04 8.01 -0.81
CA THR A 121 0.41 8.70 0.42
C THR A 121 -0.76 8.63 1.40
N HIS A 122 -0.45 8.78 2.67
CA HIS A 122 -1.40 9.01 3.74
C HIS A 122 -1.27 10.47 4.15
N LEU A 123 -2.28 11.27 3.82
CA LEU A 123 -2.34 12.67 4.25
C LEU A 123 -2.93 12.71 5.65
N ASP A 124 -2.23 13.36 6.58
CA ASP A 124 -2.71 13.52 7.94
C ASP A 124 -4.09 14.18 7.97
N TYR A 125 -5.02 13.53 8.65
CA TYR A 125 -6.16 14.23 9.21
C TYR A 125 -5.77 14.69 10.62
N ARG A 126 -5.88 15.99 10.91
CA ARG A 126 -5.54 16.61 12.21
C ARG A 126 -6.23 15.98 13.45
N ASN A 127 -7.10 14.99 13.27
CA ASN A 127 -8.05 14.47 14.27
C ASN A 127 -8.24 12.93 14.17
N GLU A 128 -7.25 12.12 13.78
CA GLU A 128 -7.43 10.65 13.80
C GLU A 128 -7.67 10.11 15.23
N ASP A 129 -7.07 10.74 16.26
CA ASP A 129 -7.33 10.41 17.68
C ASP A 129 -8.75 10.76 18.13
N ASP A 130 -9.39 11.79 17.56
CA ASP A 130 -10.81 12.09 17.85
C ASP A 130 -11.77 11.07 17.22
N ARG A 131 -11.32 10.33 16.19
CA ARG A 131 -12.14 9.30 15.52
C ARG A 131 -12.21 8.02 16.33
N GLN A 132 -11.17 7.69 17.09
CA GLN A 132 -11.11 6.48 17.92
C GLN A 132 -11.75 6.67 19.32
N ASN A 133 -12.03 7.90 19.71
CA ASN A 133 -12.67 8.26 20.98
C ASN A 133 -14.17 8.61 20.84
N LYS A 134 -14.82 8.21 19.75
CA LYS A 134 -16.28 8.22 19.56
C LYS A 134 -16.81 6.81 19.40
#